data_AF-A0A8H5ICA0-F1
#
_entry.id   AF-A0A8H5ICA0-F1
#
_cell.length_a   1.000
_cell.length_b   1.000
_cell.length_c   1.000
_cell.angle_alpha   90.00
_cell.angle_beta   90.00
_cell.angle_gamma   90.00
#
_symmetry.space_group_name_H-M   'P 1'
#
loop_
_entity.id
_entity.type
_entity.pdbx_description
1 polymer ?
#
loop_
_entity_poly.entity_id
_entity_poly.type
_entity_poly.pdbx_seq_one_letter_code
_entity_poly.pdbx_strand_id
1 'polypeptide(L)'
;MPSIEAHISTSSLVFDLESDHDHTITIDLFLQHNRPITFPTQGLRLFDSPMNKGGLTFTDMGTGTEARRNRIFMCGPDHEGSLREENKDCFLTLYPGQKYPIQASISRMESGVGRIQLPPGSTAKEYSEANEAQPKVWKWWKAGNLGNGKTYRIGIDQESTIKKWFEGSVEELLRKPLAERTDDKMNKEPIMMNVTQPAEFTMKRPDTDGSLDWP
;
A
#
# COMPACT_ATOMS: atom_id res chain seq x y z
N MET A 1 1.96 -25.90 5.38
CA MET A 1 2.56 -24.67 4.82
C MET A 1 1.60 -23.54 5.12
N PRO A 2 2.05 -22.42 5.69
CA PRO A 2 1.18 -21.27 5.94
C PRO A 2 0.65 -20.67 4.64
N SER A 3 -0.58 -20.19 4.65
CA SER A 3 -1.13 -19.31 3.62
C SER A 3 -1.87 -18.13 4.28
N ILE A 4 -2.09 -17.05 3.54
CA ILE A 4 -2.85 -15.90 4.02
C ILE A 4 -4.07 -15.72 3.13
N GLU A 5 -5.24 -15.66 3.74
CA GLU A 5 -6.47 -15.23 3.08
C GLU A 5 -6.66 -13.74 3.26
N ALA A 6 -7.11 -13.06 2.21
CA ALA A 6 -7.37 -11.64 2.21
C ALA A 6 -8.82 -11.36 1.82
N HIS A 7 -9.53 -10.65 2.70
CA HIS A 7 -10.87 -10.13 2.44
C HIS A 7 -10.78 -8.63 2.21
N ILE A 8 -11.24 -8.18 1.06
CA ILE A 8 -11.20 -6.77 0.66
C ILE A 8 -12.60 -6.21 0.74
N SER A 9 -12.73 -5.00 1.28
CA SER A 9 -13.96 -4.21 1.27
C SER A 9 -13.65 -2.77 0.92
N THR A 10 -14.65 -2.06 0.39
CA THR A 10 -14.59 -0.64 0.10
C THR A 10 -15.66 0.11 0.87
N SER A 11 -15.37 1.36 1.20
CA SER A 11 -16.32 2.30 1.81
C SER A 11 -17.56 2.59 0.95
N SER A 12 -17.44 2.42 -0.37
CA SER A 12 -18.52 2.63 -1.34
C SER A 12 -18.32 1.73 -2.57
N LEU A 13 -19.41 1.35 -3.23
CA LEU A 13 -19.39 0.67 -4.54
C LEU A 13 -19.17 1.65 -5.70
N VAL A 14 -19.36 2.94 -5.45
CA VAL A 14 -19.10 4.02 -6.41
C VAL A 14 -18.07 4.96 -5.80
N PHE A 15 -16.94 5.10 -6.46
CA PHE A 15 -15.97 6.13 -6.13
C PHE A 15 -16.23 7.34 -7.01
N ASP A 16 -16.90 8.34 -6.44
CA ASP A 16 -17.24 9.59 -7.11
C ASP A 16 -16.21 10.68 -6.76
N LEU A 17 -15.46 11.15 -7.74
CA LEU A 17 -14.46 12.20 -7.51
C LEU A 17 -15.09 13.55 -7.14
N GLU A 18 -16.37 13.77 -7.47
CA GLU A 18 -17.12 14.97 -7.07
C GLU A 18 -17.51 14.94 -5.58
N SER A 19 -17.45 13.76 -4.94
CA SER A 19 -17.67 13.64 -3.51
C SER A 19 -16.43 14.09 -2.74
N ASP A 20 -16.62 14.88 -1.69
CA ASP A 20 -15.53 15.28 -0.78
C ASP A 20 -15.05 14.15 0.17
N HIS A 21 -15.55 12.93 0.00
CA HIS A 21 -15.22 11.79 0.85
C HIS A 21 -14.10 10.93 0.26
N ASP A 22 -13.15 10.55 1.12
CA ASP A 22 -12.12 9.57 0.80
C ASP A 22 -12.72 8.21 0.43
N HIS A 23 -12.14 7.57 -0.57
CA HIS A 23 -12.45 6.18 -0.87
C HIS A 23 -11.52 5.26 -0.09
N THR A 24 -12.03 4.76 1.04
CA THR A 24 -11.32 3.80 1.89
C THR A 24 -11.49 2.38 1.36
N ILE A 25 -10.39 1.63 1.37
CA ILE A 25 -10.27 0.22 1.07
C ILE A 25 -9.72 -0.46 2.33
N THR A 26 -10.38 -1.49 2.82
CA THR A 26 -9.93 -2.29 3.97
C THR A 26 -9.59 -3.69 3.50
N ILE A 27 -8.40 -4.17 3.85
CA ILE A 27 -7.92 -5.53 3.60
C ILE A 27 -7.77 -6.22 4.95
N ASP A 28 -8.64 -7.18 5.23
CA ASP A 28 -8.52 -8.03 6.40
C ASP A 28 -7.73 -9.29 6.02
N LEU A 29 -6.55 -9.47 6.64
CA LEU A 29 -5.70 -10.64 6.46
C LEU A 29 -5.98 -11.69 7.55
N PHE A 30 -6.05 -12.95 7.13
CA PHE A 30 -6.25 -14.10 8.01
C PHE A 30 -5.17 -15.15 7.75
N LEU A 31 -4.41 -15.47 8.79
CA LEU A 31 -3.39 -16.52 8.71
C LEU A 31 -4.04 -17.90 8.75
N GLN A 32 -3.88 -18.66 7.68
CA GLN A 32 -4.22 -20.07 7.59
C GLN A 32 -2.98 -20.90 7.94
N HIS A 33 -2.71 -21.00 9.24
CA HIS A 33 -1.64 -21.82 9.83
C HIS A 33 -1.98 -22.15 11.28
N ASN A 34 -1.30 -23.12 11.89
CA ASN A 34 -1.52 -23.49 13.30
C ASN A 34 -0.65 -22.69 14.27
N ARG A 35 0.32 -21.94 13.76
CA ARG A 35 1.28 -21.16 14.57
C ARG A 35 1.41 -19.75 14.03
N PRO A 36 1.78 -18.77 14.88
CA PRO A 36 2.09 -17.44 14.40
C PRO A 36 3.24 -17.46 13.40
N ILE A 37 3.22 -16.53 12.47
CA ILE A 37 4.35 -16.25 11.58
C ILE A 37 4.81 -14.82 11.77
N THR A 38 6.11 -14.60 11.73
CA THR A 38 6.72 -13.27 11.83
C THR A 38 7.57 -13.00 10.59
N PHE A 39 7.40 -11.86 9.95
CA PHE A 39 8.15 -11.53 8.72
C PHE A 39 8.48 -10.04 8.67
N PRO A 40 9.58 -9.67 7.99
CA PRO A 40 9.90 -8.28 7.75
C PRO A 40 8.87 -7.67 6.79
N THR A 41 8.35 -6.48 7.11
CA THR A 41 7.40 -5.76 6.23
C THR A 41 8.11 -4.90 5.18
N GLN A 42 9.42 -4.70 5.33
CA GLN A 42 10.22 -3.93 4.39
C GLN A 42 10.15 -4.54 2.97
N GLY A 43 9.83 -3.70 1.99
CA GLY A 43 9.67 -4.12 0.60
C GLY A 43 8.33 -4.79 0.29
N LEU A 44 7.49 -5.07 1.28
CA LEU A 44 6.12 -5.54 1.08
C LEU A 44 5.18 -4.34 1.00
N ARG A 45 4.94 -3.90 -0.23
CA ARG A 45 4.24 -2.63 -0.49
C ARG A 45 2.82 -2.58 0.06
N LEU A 46 2.18 -3.73 0.25
CA LEU A 46 0.87 -3.80 0.88
C LEU A 46 0.86 -3.21 2.30
N PHE A 47 1.95 -3.32 3.06
CA PHE A 47 1.99 -2.86 4.46
C PHE A 47 2.49 -1.40 4.59
N ASP A 48 3.39 -0.95 3.72
CA ASP A 48 3.97 0.40 3.82
C ASP A 48 3.19 1.46 3.00
N SER A 49 2.59 1.06 1.89
CA SER A 49 2.06 1.94 0.86
C SER A 49 1.14 1.16 -0.10
N PRO A 50 0.02 0.60 0.40
CA PRO A 50 -0.83 -0.34 -0.34
C PRO A 50 -1.35 0.22 -1.67
N MET A 51 -1.47 1.53 -1.80
CA MET A 51 -1.97 2.17 -3.02
C MET A 51 -0.92 2.29 -4.14
N ASN A 52 0.35 1.97 -3.90
CA ASN A 52 1.42 2.06 -4.89
C ASN A 52 1.65 0.72 -5.60
N LYS A 53 2.39 0.74 -6.71
CA LYS A 53 2.79 -0.48 -7.41
C LYS A 53 3.49 -1.45 -6.45
N GLY A 54 3.10 -2.72 -6.52
CA GLY A 54 3.57 -3.78 -5.63
C GLY A 54 2.66 -4.04 -4.43
N GLY A 55 1.67 -3.17 -4.16
CA GLY A 55 0.68 -3.31 -3.08
C GLY A 55 -0.65 -3.88 -3.59
N LEU A 56 -1.63 -3.01 -3.84
CA LEU A 56 -2.95 -3.36 -4.40
C LEU A 56 -2.95 -3.24 -5.93
N THR A 57 -3.70 -4.15 -6.57
CA THR A 57 -4.01 -4.10 -8.00
C THR A 57 -5.45 -3.67 -8.23
N PHE A 58 -5.70 -3.06 -9.39
CA PHE A 58 -7.02 -2.60 -9.81
C PHE A 58 -7.26 -3.11 -11.22
N THR A 59 -7.97 -4.22 -11.35
CA THR A 59 -8.22 -4.85 -12.65
C THR A 59 -9.51 -4.30 -13.24
N ASP A 60 -9.44 -3.68 -14.42
CA ASP A 60 -10.60 -3.26 -15.19
C ASP A 60 -11.42 -4.51 -15.58
N MET A 61 -12.67 -4.58 -15.13
CA MET A 61 -13.53 -5.75 -15.37
C MET A 61 -13.99 -5.88 -16.83
N GLY A 62 -13.98 -4.79 -17.60
CA GLY A 62 -14.35 -4.82 -19.02
C GLY A 62 -13.23 -5.32 -19.92
N THR A 63 -11.97 -5.01 -19.60
CA THR A 63 -10.81 -5.37 -20.43
C THR A 63 -9.93 -6.47 -19.83
N GLY A 64 -10.07 -6.75 -18.53
CA GLY A 64 -9.19 -7.63 -17.77
C GLY A 64 -7.79 -7.07 -17.51
N THR A 65 -7.53 -5.80 -17.86
CA THR A 65 -6.20 -5.19 -17.72
C THR A 65 -6.06 -4.46 -16.39
N GLU A 66 -4.90 -4.58 -15.75
CA GLU A 66 -4.60 -3.82 -14.54
C GLU A 66 -4.33 -2.34 -14.83
N ALA A 67 -4.96 -1.45 -14.05
CA ALA A 67 -4.69 -0.03 -14.08
C ALA A 67 -3.29 0.26 -13.54
N ARG A 68 -2.55 1.11 -14.25
CA ARG A 68 -1.21 1.52 -13.84
C ARG A 68 -1.24 2.17 -12.46
N ARG A 69 -0.29 1.79 -11.59
CA ARG A 69 -0.09 2.42 -10.27
C ARG A 69 1.17 3.25 -10.24
N ASN A 70 1.17 4.27 -9.39
CA ASN A 70 2.35 5.07 -9.13
C ASN A 70 3.41 4.21 -8.44
N ARG A 71 4.66 4.34 -8.88
CA ARG A 71 5.81 3.71 -8.24
C ARG A 71 6.50 4.77 -7.41
N ILE A 72 6.35 4.70 -6.10
CA ILE A 72 7.12 5.51 -5.17
C ILE A 72 8.20 4.61 -4.60
N PHE A 73 9.46 4.95 -4.85
CA PHE A 73 10.58 4.33 -4.16
C PHE A 73 10.86 5.13 -2.90
N MET A 74 10.37 4.64 -1.77
CA MET A 74 10.92 5.07 -0.48
C MET A 74 12.15 4.22 -0.20
N CYS A 75 13.33 4.83 -0.26
CA CYS A 75 14.57 4.25 0.25
C CYS A 75 14.51 4.33 1.78
N GLY A 76 14.05 3.27 2.43
CA GLY A 76 14.28 3.09 3.87
C GLY A 76 15.68 2.49 4.08
N PRO A 77 16.31 2.70 5.25
CA PRO A 77 17.52 1.97 5.60
C PRO A 77 17.27 0.47 5.42
N ASP A 78 18.19 -0.23 4.76
CA ASP A 78 18.14 -1.69 4.66
C ASP A 78 18.21 -2.25 6.08
N HIS A 79 17.09 -2.78 6.59
CA HIS A 79 17.08 -3.56 7.81
C HIS A 79 17.27 -5.04 7.46
N GLU A 80 18.15 -5.31 6.50
CA GLU A 80 18.68 -6.65 6.31
C GLU A 80 19.34 -7.08 7.61
N GLY A 81 18.86 -8.18 8.19
CA GLY A 81 19.49 -8.75 9.35
C GLY A 81 18.53 -9.36 10.35
N SER A 82 19.13 -9.78 11.45
CA SER A 82 18.44 -10.48 12.52
C SER A 82 17.34 -9.64 13.16
N LEU A 83 16.23 -10.28 13.54
CA LEU A 83 15.22 -9.67 14.41
C LEU A 83 15.90 -9.30 15.74
N ARG A 84 15.75 -8.06 16.21
CA ARG A 84 16.32 -7.47 17.43
C ARG A 84 15.31 -6.54 18.09
N GLU A 85 15.52 -6.22 19.36
CA GLU A 85 14.64 -5.27 20.07
C GLU A 85 14.62 -3.89 19.38
N GLU A 86 15.76 -3.45 18.83
CA GLU A 86 15.93 -2.16 18.16
C GLU A 86 15.23 -2.05 16.80
N ASN A 87 14.88 -3.16 16.16
CA ASN A 87 14.25 -3.19 14.82
C ASN A 87 12.95 -3.99 14.77
N LYS A 88 12.39 -4.37 15.93
CA LYS A 88 11.20 -5.24 16.00
C LYS A 88 9.98 -4.66 15.30
N ASP A 89 9.86 -3.33 15.22
CA ASP A 89 8.76 -2.65 14.56
C ASP A 89 8.81 -2.77 13.02
N CYS A 90 9.94 -3.24 12.47
CA CYS A 90 10.07 -3.58 11.05
C CYS A 90 9.56 -4.99 10.73
N PHE A 91 9.14 -5.74 11.76
CA PHE A 91 8.58 -7.07 11.64
C PHE A 91 7.11 -7.05 12.03
N LEU A 92 6.33 -7.87 11.32
CA LEU A 92 4.92 -8.09 11.62
C LEU A 92 4.71 -9.54 12.00
N THR A 93 3.98 -9.78 13.09
CA THR A 93 3.44 -11.10 13.42
C THR A 93 1.98 -11.20 13.02
N LEU A 94 1.64 -12.25 12.27
CA LEU A 94 0.26 -12.68 12.08
C LEU A 94 -0.02 -13.87 12.99
N TYR A 95 -1.17 -13.85 13.67
CA TYR A 95 -1.61 -14.93 14.56
C TYR A 95 -2.75 -15.73 13.93
N PRO A 96 -2.77 -17.06 14.07
CA PRO A 96 -3.91 -17.88 13.67
C PRO A 96 -5.21 -17.43 14.34
N GLY A 97 -6.29 -17.34 13.56
CA GLY A 97 -7.60 -16.93 14.06
C GLY A 97 -7.73 -15.44 14.41
N GLN A 98 -6.66 -14.64 14.27
CA GLN A 98 -6.71 -13.20 14.47
C GLN A 98 -6.77 -12.48 13.13
N LYS A 99 -7.67 -11.50 13.05
CA LYS A 99 -7.79 -10.59 11.93
C LYS A 99 -6.72 -9.50 11.99
N TYR A 100 -5.97 -9.31 10.90
CA TYR A 100 -5.05 -8.19 10.76
C TYR A 100 -5.55 -7.21 9.68
N PRO A 101 -6.05 -6.02 10.06
CA PRO A 101 -6.56 -5.05 9.11
C PRO A 101 -5.44 -4.19 8.51
N ILE A 102 -5.49 -4.00 7.20
CA ILE A 102 -4.72 -2.98 6.47
C ILE A 102 -5.72 -2.00 5.89
N GLN A 103 -5.49 -0.71 6.13
CA GLN A 103 -6.32 0.35 5.57
C GLN A 103 -5.54 1.08 4.49
N ALA A 104 -6.19 1.27 3.35
CA ALA A 104 -5.70 2.08 2.25
C ALA A 104 -6.77 3.10 1.90
N SER A 105 -6.37 4.29 1.46
CA SER A 105 -7.32 5.29 0.99
C SER A 105 -6.82 5.96 -0.30
N ILE A 106 -7.79 6.25 -1.16
CA ILE A 106 -7.68 7.29 -2.16
C ILE A 106 -8.28 8.54 -1.54
N SER A 107 -7.43 9.51 -1.26
CA SER A 107 -7.79 10.78 -0.64
C SER A 107 -7.39 11.93 -1.56
N ARG A 108 -8.16 13.01 -1.47
CA ARG A 108 -7.86 14.28 -2.13
C ARG A 108 -6.63 14.91 -1.46
N MET A 109 -5.68 15.40 -2.25
CA MET A 109 -4.49 16.10 -1.75
C MET A 109 -4.40 17.49 -2.36
N GLU A 110 -3.99 18.45 -1.53
CA GLU A 110 -3.71 19.80 -2.00
C GLU A 110 -2.42 19.79 -2.81
N SER A 111 -2.45 20.39 -4.00
CA SER A 111 -1.34 20.44 -4.93
C SER A 111 -1.22 21.84 -5.50
N GLY A 112 0.03 22.31 -5.66
CA GLY A 112 0.29 23.52 -6.44
C GLY A 112 -0.12 23.37 -7.91
N VAL A 113 -0.57 24.46 -8.52
CA VAL A 113 -0.85 24.57 -9.94
C VAL A 113 0.41 25.03 -10.68
N GLY A 114 0.74 24.35 -11.78
CA GLY A 114 1.89 24.67 -12.63
C GLY A 114 3.24 24.21 -12.05
N ARG A 115 4.32 24.51 -12.78
CA ARG A 115 5.69 24.23 -12.33
C ARG A 115 6.28 25.46 -11.65
N ILE A 116 6.88 25.27 -10.47
CA ILE A 116 7.72 26.29 -9.83
C ILE A 116 8.95 26.49 -10.73
N GLN A 117 9.10 27.68 -11.30
CA GLN A 117 10.30 28.07 -12.05
C GLN A 117 11.12 29.01 -11.18
N LEU A 118 12.23 28.50 -10.64
CA LEU A 118 13.19 29.30 -9.91
C LEU A 118 14.51 29.40 -10.69
N PRO A 119 15.24 30.52 -10.56
CA PRO A 119 16.58 30.65 -11.11
C PRO A 119 17.53 29.54 -10.62
N PRO A 120 18.53 29.14 -11.42
CA PRO A 120 19.61 28.27 -10.96
C PRO A 120 20.31 28.87 -9.73
N GLY A 121 20.51 28.06 -8.68
CA GLY A 121 21.13 28.51 -7.42
C GLY A 121 20.13 29.00 -6.37
N SER A 122 18.83 28.95 -6.64
CA SER A 122 17.81 29.30 -5.64
C SER A 122 17.88 28.45 -4.37
N THR A 123 17.58 29.08 -3.25
CA THR A 123 17.63 28.45 -1.93
C THR A 123 16.39 27.58 -1.66
N ALA A 124 16.49 26.63 -0.72
CA ALA A 124 15.34 25.87 -0.26
C ALA A 124 14.21 26.77 0.31
N LYS A 125 14.58 27.92 0.88
CA LYS A 125 13.62 28.91 1.39
C LYS A 125 12.84 29.57 0.26
N GLU A 126 13.52 30.03 -0.79
CA GLU A 126 12.88 30.60 -1.99
C GLU A 126 11.95 29.59 -2.66
N TYR A 127 12.31 28.30 -2.65
CA TYR A 127 11.44 27.23 -3.14
C TYR A 127 10.20 27.04 -2.27
N SER A 128 10.34 27.08 -0.94
CA SER A 128 9.19 27.02 -0.02
C SER A 128 8.26 28.20 -0.22
N GLU A 129 8.80 29.42 -0.29
CA GLU A 129 8.03 30.65 -0.50
C GLU A 129 7.30 30.62 -1.86
N ALA A 130 7.98 30.17 -2.92
CA ALA A 130 7.34 30.00 -4.23
C ALA A 130 6.24 28.93 -4.21
N ASN A 131 6.46 27.82 -3.51
CA ASN A 131 5.44 26.77 -3.35
C ASN A 131 4.24 27.25 -2.54
N GLU A 132 4.44 28.05 -1.49
CA GLU A 132 3.37 28.63 -0.69
C GLU A 132 2.57 29.67 -1.48
N ALA A 133 3.23 30.46 -2.33
CA ALA A 133 2.59 31.46 -3.19
C ALA A 133 1.83 30.85 -4.38
N GLN A 134 2.06 29.57 -4.71
CA GLN A 134 1.35 28.92 -5.81
C GLN A 134 -0.13 28.73 -5.50
N PRO A 135 -1.04 29.01 -6.46
CA PRO A 135 -2.44 28.60 -6.37
C PRO A 135 -2.53 27.10 -6.05
N LYS A 136 -3.39 26.77 -5.11
CA LYS A 136 -3.61 25.40 -4.66
C LYS A 136 -4.90 24.84 -5.24
N VAL A 137 -4.83 23.61 -5.71
CA VAL A 137 -5.97 22.83 -6.19
C VAL A 137 -5.99 21.47 -5.53
N TRP A 138 -7.17 20.89 -5.48
CA TRP A 138 -7.39 19.58 -4.92
C TRP A 138 -7.32 18.53 -6.01
N LYS A 139 -6.46 17.53 -5.82
CA LYS A 139 -6.20 16.48 -6.81
C LYS A 139 -6.35 15.09 -6.23
N TRP A 140 -6.91 14.19 -7.03
CA TRP A 140 -7.01 12.77 -6.72
C TRP A 140 -5.82 12.00 -7.30
N TRP A 141 -4.62 12.23 -6.75
CA TRP A 141 -3.35 11.71 -7.29
C TRP A 141 -3.33 10.19 -7.51
N LYS A 142 -4.02 9.43 -6.65
CA LYS A 142 -4.09 7.96 -6.70
C LYS A 142 -5.21 7.42 -7.60
N ALA A 143 -6.02 8.31 -8.20
CA ALA A 143 -7.13 7.99 -9.09
C ALA A 143 -6.85 8.28 -10.57
N GLY A 144 -5.77 9.02 -10.91
CA GLY A 144 -5.53 9.51 -12.27
C GLY A 144 -5.48 8.42 -13.37
N ASN A 145 -5.10 7.18 -13.01
CA ASN A 145 -5.06 6.05 -13.96
C ASN A 145 -6.35 5.21 -13.98
N LEU A 146 -7.40 5.63 -13.27
CA LEU A 146 -8.70 4.97 -13.24
C LEU A 146 -9.68 5.76 -14.12
N GLY A 147 -10.22 5.12 -15.15
CA GLY A 147 -11.06 5.75 -16.15
C GLY A 147 -12.51 5.89 -15.70
N ASN A 148 -13.21 6.91 -16.20
CA ASN A 148 -14.61 7.18 -15.89
C ASN A 148 -15.51 6.03 -16.35
N GLY A 149 -16.54 5.71 -15.55
CA GLY A 149 -17.54 4.68 -15.84
C GLY A 149 -17.02 3.24 -15.80
N LYS A 150 -15.74 3.03 -15.46
CA LYS A 150 -15.13 1.71 -15.39
C LYS A 150 -15.30 1.11 -14.00
N THR A 151 -15.56 -0.21 -13.97
CA THR A 151 -15.59 -1.00 -12.75
C THR A 151 -14.26 -1.70 -12.57
N TYR A 152 -13.66 -1.52 -11.39
CA TYR A 152 -12.37 -2.09 -11.02
C TYR A 152 -12.56 -3.12 -9.92
N ARG A 153 -11.99 -4.30 -10.13
CA ARG A 153 -11.82 -5.31 -9.08
C ARG A 153 -10.49 -5.13 -8.38
N ILE A 154 -10.54 -5.06 -7.06
CA ILE A 154 -9.37 -4.87 -6.21
C ILE A 154 -8.73 -6.23 -5.93
N GLY A 155 -7.41 -6.31 -6.13
CA GLY A 155 -6.59 -7.46 -5.78
C GLY A 155 -5.35 -7.06 -4.99
N ILE A 156 -4.51 -8.05 -4.69
CA ILE A 156 -3.19 -7.86 -4.10
C ILE A 156 -2.15 -8.24 -5.16
N ASP A 157 -1.14 -7.39 -5.32
CA ASP A 157 -0.04 -7.59 -6.27
C ASP A 157 0.83 -8.77 -5.83
N GLN A 158 1.30 -9.58 -6.78
CA GLN A 158 2.16 -10.71 -6.49
C GLN A 158 3.50 -10.30 -5.86
N GLU A 159 3.96 -9.07 -6.08
CA GLU A 159 5.13 -8.50 -5.40
C GLU A 159 4.95 -8.42 -3.88
N SER A 160 3.71 -8.46 -3.36
CA SER A 160 3.40 -8.54 -1.91
C SER A 160 3.56 -9.93 -1.29
N THR A 161 4.07 -10.91 -2.04
CA THR A 161 4.38 -12.25 -1.51
C THR A 161 5.43 -12.18 -0.41
N ILE A 162 5.17 -12.81 0.73
CA ILE A 162 6.16 -12.91 1.82
C ILE A 162 7.18 -13.97 1.44
N LYS A 163 8.42 -13.55 1.19
CA LYS A 163 9.50 -14.42 0.70
C LYS A 163 10.34 -15.06 1.81
N LYS A 164 10.32 -14.47 3.00
CA LYS A 164 11.10 -14.91 4.16
C LYS A 164 10.27 -14.69 5.42
N TRP A 165 10.25 -15.66 6.33
CA TRP A 165 9.48 -15.58 7.56
C TRP A 165 10.02 -16.53 8.64
N PHE A 166 9.73 -16.22 9.90
CA PHE A 166 9.95 -17.09 11.06
C PHE A 166 8.63 -17.71 11.51
N GLU A 167 8.69 -18.94 12.02
CA GLU A 167 7.60 -19.49 12.82
C GLU A 167 7.74 -19.02 14.28
N GLY A 168 6.64 -18.50 14.84
CA GLY A 168 6.57 -17.90 16.17
C GLY A 168 6.31 -16.39 16.13
N SER A 169 5.92 -15.83 17.28
CA SER A 169 5.71 -14.38 17.41
C SER A 169 7.01 -13.60 17.61
N VAL A 170 6.97 -12.29 17.38
CA VAL A 170 8.10 -11.40 17.69
C VAL A 170 8.58 -11.59 19.13
N GLU A 171 7.67 -11.67 20.11
CA GLU A 171 8.01 -11.83 21.53
C GLU A 171 8.66 -13.18 21.83
N GLU A 172 8.18 -14.26 21.21
CA GLU A 172 8.78 -15.58 21.34
C GLU A 172 10.18 -15.62 20.74
N LEU A 173 10.35 -15.01 19.56
CA LEU A 173 11.62 -14.99 18.86
C LEU A 173 12.66 -14.11 19.57
N LEU A 174 12.27 -12.99 20.15
CA LEU A 174 13.18 -12.10 20.89
C LEU A 174 13.78 -12.76 22.14
N ARG A 175 13.07 -13.73 22.74
CA ARG A 175 13.60 -14.57 23.84
C ARG A 175 14.65 -15.58 23.39
N LYS A 176 14.75 -15.88 22.09
CA LYS A 176 15.74 -16.80 21.54
C LYS A 176 17.11 -16.11 21.36
N PRO A 177 18.21 -16.88 21.38
CA PRO A 177 19.53 -16.38 21.04
C PRO A 177 19.54 -15.71 19.66
N LEU A 178 20.34 -14.66 19.50
CA LEU A 178 20.44 -13.90 18.24
C LEU A 178 20.74 -14.80 17.02
N ALA A 179 21.56 -15.84 17.21
CA ALA A 179 21.93 -16.80 16.17
C ALA A 179 20.74 -17.63 15.61
N GLU A 180 19.60 -17.66 16.31
CA GLU A 180 18.38 -18.35 15.89
C GLU A 180 17.36 -17.44 15.18
N ARG A 181 17.60 -16.13 15.17
CA ARG A 181 16.71 -15.12 14.61
C ARG A 181 17.37 -14.29 13.54
N THR A 182 18.24 -14.92 12.75
CA THR A 182 18.91 -14.34 11.58
C THR A 182 18.15 -14.65 10.29
N ASP A 183 18.46 -13.91 9.22
CA ASP A 183 17.94 -14.15 7.87
C ASP A 183 18.08 -15.62 7.43
N ASP A 184 19.22 -16.24 7.68
CA ASP A 184 19.49 -17.64 7.30
C ASP A 184 18.60 -18.64 8.03
N LYS A 185 18.04 -18.26 9.18
CA LYS A 185 17.13 -19.08 9.97
C LYS A 185 15.67 -18.90 9.60
N MET A 186 15.35 -17.91 8.75
CA MET A 186 14.00 -17.76 8.21
C MET A 186 13.69 -18.86 7.21
N ASN A 187 12.46 -19.34 7.25
CA ASN A 187 11.87 -20.12 6.18
C ASN A 187 11.86 -19.28 4.88
N LYS A 188 12.16 -19.92 3.76
CA LYS A 188 12.21 -19.29 2.42
C LYS A 188 11.08 -19.73 1.50
N GLU A 189 10.19 -20.58 2.01
CA GLU A 189 8.98 -20.96 1.29
C GLU A 189 8.05 -19.74 1.19
N PRO A 190 7.67 -19.31 -0.03
CA PRO A 190 6.88 -18.11 -0.22
C PRO A 190 5.46 -18.29 0.31
N ILE A 191 4.95 -17.29 1.02
CA ILE A 191 3.57 -17.24 1.48
C ILE A 191 2.80 -16.26 0.60
N MET A 192 1.91 -16.82 -0.21
CA MET A 192 1.00 -16.06 -1.06
C MET A 192 -0.17 -15.51 -0.24
N MET A 193 -0.59 -14.29 -0.57
CA MET A 193 -1.84 -13.72 -0.08
C MET A 193 -2.93 -13.96 -1.12
N ASN A 194 -3.87 -14.83 -0.78
CA ASN A 194 -4.96 -15.21 -1.67
C ASN A 194 -6.17 -14.35 -1.36
N VAL A 195 -6.61 -13.57 -2.35
CA VAL A 195 -7.85 -12.79 -2.24
C VAL A 195 -9.04 -13.74 -2.41
N THR A 196 -9.68 -14.09 -1.29
CA THR A 196 -10.85 -14.98 -1.25
C THR A 196 -12.16 -14.21 -1.31
N GLN A 197 -12.15 -12.93 -0.92
CA GLN A 197 -13.28 -12.02 -1.05
C GLN A 197 -12.79 -10.72 -1.70
N PRO A 198 -12.80 -10.61 -3.04
CA PRO A 198 -12.43 -9.38 -3.72
C PRO A 198 -13.55 -8.33 -3.56
N ALA A 199 -13.16 -7.06 -3.57
CA ALA A 199 -14.10 -5.94 -3.67
C ALA A 199 -14.06 -5.32 -5.07
N GLU A 200 -15.14 -4.65 -5.43
CA GLU A 200 -15.28 -3.94 -6.70
C GLU A 200 -15.81 -2.54 -6.44
N PHE A 201 -15.39 -1.58 -7.25
CA PHE A 201 -15.99 -0.25 -7.28
C PHE A 201 -16.03 0.29 -8.70
N THR A 202 -17.01 1.15 -8.96
CA THR A 202 -17.15 1.88 -10.22
C THR A 202 -16.65 3.31 -10.05
N MET A 203 -15.79 3.76 -10.96
CA MET A 203 -15.28 5.13 -10.97
C MET A 203 -16.30 6.08 -11.60
N LYS A 204 -16.61 7.17 -10.91
CA LYS A 204 -17.36 8.32 -11.45
C LYS A 204 -16.49 9.55 -11.33
N ARG A 205 -16.28 10.23 -12.45
CA ARG A 205 -15.44 11.43 -12.49
C ARG A 205 -15.91 12.39 -13.59
N PRO A 206 -15.79 13.71 -13.34
CA PRO A 206 -16.21 14.72 -14.31
C PRO A 206 -15.19 14.92 -15.43
N ASP A 207 -13.95 14.46 -15.23
CA ASP A 207 -12.77 14.84 -16.01
C ASP A 207 -11.97 13.61 -16.49
N THR A 208 -10.98 13.83 -17.35
CA THR A 208 -10.16 12.72 -17.92
C THR A 208 -8.84 12.49 -17.17
N ASP A 209 -8.26 13.47 -16.45
CA ASP A 209 -6.86 13.43 -15.96
C ASP A 209 -6.66 13.27 -14.43
N GLY A 210 -7.66 13.59 -13.63
CA GLY A 210 -7.85 13.36 -12.19
C GLY A 210 -8.06 14.67 -11.45
N SER A 211 -8.09 15.78 -12.20
CA SER A 211 -8.38 17.10 -11.70
C SER A 211 -9.89 17.29 -11.72
N LEU A 212 -10.48 17.66 -10.59
CA LEU A 212 -11.78 18.29 -10.67
C LEU A 212 -11.55 19.57 -11.48
N ASP A 213 -11.89 19.54 -12.78
CA ASP A 213 -11.61 20.58 -13.76
C ASP A 213 -11.90 21.94 -13.12
N TRP A 214 -10.84 22.69 -12.85
CA TRP A 214 -10.94 24.11 -12.58
C TRP A 214 -10.79 24.81 -13.94
N PRO A 215 -11.62 25.83 -14.25
CA PRO A 215 -11.70 26.44 -15.58
C PRO A 215 -10.35 26.93 -16.14
#